data_AF-A0A3R7I0M4-F1
#
_entry.id   AF-A0A3R7I0M4-F1
#
_cell.length_a   1.000
_cell.length_b   1.000
_cell.length_c   1.000
_cell.angle_alpha   90.00
_cell.angle_beta   90.00
_cell.angle_gamma   90.00
#
_symmetry.space_group_name_H-M   'P 1'
#
loop_
_entity.id
_entity.type
_entity.pdbx_description
1 polymer ?
#
loop_
_entity_poly.entity_id
_entity_poly.type
_entity_poly.pdbx_seq_one_letter_code
_entity_poly.pdbx_strand_id
1 'polypeptide(L)'
;LVDITKVKLLESIIEEDKDMMKKSIDSFNKVFTYVQDSATDKDRNGFYKDGSYIDHKDVPYTGVYGVVLLEGISQMMPMIKETPFNDKTQNNTTLKSWIDDGFLPLIYKGEMMDLSRGRAIRRENETSHSASATVMKSLLRLSDAMDDSTKAKYKKIVKTSVKSDSSYGQNDTLSSYSAISKMKSLM
;
A
#
# COMPACT_ATOMS: atom_id res chain seq x y z
N LEU A 1 7.37 -3.19 10.60
CA LEU A 1 8.32 -2.12 10.20
C LEU A 1 7.59 -0.82 9.89
N VAL A 2 6.65 -0.81 8.93
CA VAL A 2 5.88 0.39 8.53
C VAL A 2 5.23 1.12 9.71
N ASP A 3 4.52 0.44 10.62
CA ASP A 3 3.89 1.11 11.77
C ASP A 3 4.89 1.77 12.71
N ILE A 4 5.99 1.09 13.04
CA ILE A 4 7.06 1.63 13.89
C ILE A 4 7.64 2.88 13.23
N THR A 5 7.90 2.81 11.93
CA THR A 5 8.40 3.95 11.17
C THR A 5 7.41 5.11 11.16
N LYS A 6 6.11 4.84 11.01
CA LYS A 6 5.07 5.87 11.06
C LYS A 6 5.06 6.59 12.41
N VAL A 7 5.13 5.84 13.50
CA VAL A 7 5.20 6.39 14.87
C VAL A 7 6.45 7.24 15.04
N LYS A 8 7.63 6.68 14.74
CA LYS A 8 8.91 7.39 14.93
C LYS A 8 9.09 8.60 14.01
N LEU A 9 8.56 8.55 12.79
CA LEU A 9 8.56 9.70 11.90
C LEU A 9 7.69 10.84 12.47
N LEU A 10 6.48 10.54 12.94
CA LEU A 10 5.60 11.54 13.54
C LEU A 10 6.19 12.11 14.84
N GLU A 11 6.72 11.25 15.71
CA GLU A 11 7.44 11.65 16.93
C GLU A 11 8.59 12.61 16.61
N SER A 12 9.44 12.26 15.64
CA SER A 12 10.56 13.11 15.22
C SER A 12 10.13 14.47 14.65
N ILE A 13 8.95 14.55 14.02
CA ILE A 13 8.41 15.82 13.52
C ILE A 13 7.94 16.69 14.68
N ILE A 14 7.25 16.10 15.67
CA ILE A 14 6.74 16.80 16.85
C ILE A 14 7.89 17.32 17.73
N GLU A 15 8.94 16.52 17.88
CA GLU A 15 10.12 16.86 18.69
C GLU A 15 11.17 17.68 17.92
N GLU A 16 10.94 17.94 16.63
CA GLU A 16 11.89 18.59 15.72
C GLU A 16 13.27 17.88 15.65
N ASP A 17 13.31 16.57 15.92
CA ASP A 17 14.51 15.74 15.90
C ASP A 17 14.85 15.25 14.48
N LYS A 18 15.79 15.94 13.84
CA LYS A 18 16.26 15.61 12.49
C LYS A 18 16.97 14.26 12.39
N ASP A 19 17.67 13.84 13.45
CA ASP A 19 18.42 12.58 13.44
C ASP A 19 17.45 11.40 13.56
N MET A 20 16.44 11.50 14.42
CA MET A 20 15.36 10.52 14.51
C MET A 20 14.54 10.46 13.22
N MET A 21 14.28 11.61 12.59
CA MET A 21 13.59 11.68 11.29
C MET A 21 14.39 10.91 10.23
N LYS A 22 15.70 11.17 10.10
CA LYS A 22 16.55 10.46 9.14
C LYS A 22 16.58 8.95 9.39
N LYS A 23 16.78 8.52 10.64
CA LYS A 23 16.80 7.10 11.02
C LYS A 23 15.46 6.41 10.75
N SER A 24 14.35 7.13 10.94
CA SER A 24 13.01 6.64 10.64
C SER A 24 12.84 6.42 9.14
N ILE A 25 13.21 7.39 8.31
CA ILE A 25 13.15 7.29 6.85
C ILE A 25 14.07 6.18 6.32
N ASP A 26 15.27 6.04 6.87
CA ASP A 26 16.19 4.95 6.50
C ASP A 26 15.61 3.58 6.87
N SER A 27 14.93 3.49 8.01
CA SER A 27 14.23 2.27 8.40
C SER A 27 13.02 1.99 7.51
N PHE A 28 12.29 3.02 7.07
CA PHE A 28 11.22 2.86 6.07
C PHE A 28 11.76 2.26 4.78
N ASN A 29 12.90 2.76 4.30
CA ASN A 29 13.47 2.35 3.02
C ASN A 29 13.83 0.86 2.96
N LYS A 30 14.10 0.22 4.12
CA LYS A 30 14.33 -1.23 4.21
C LYS A 30 13.11 -2.07 3.86
N VAL A 31 11.90 -1.51 3.94
CA VAL A 31 10.66 -2.19 3.54
C VAL A 31 10.75 -2.65 2.09
N PHE A 32 11.35 -1.85 1.20
CA PHE A 32 11.39 -2.09 -0.24
C PHE A 32 12.45 -3.11 -0.67
N THR A 33 12.43 -4.28 -0.03
CA THR A 33 13.30 -5.40 -0.36
C THR A 33 12.47 -6.61 -0.73
N TYR A 34 12.99 -7.42 -1.66
CA TYR A 34 12.41 -8.72 -1.95
C TYR A 34 12.98 -9.76 -0.98
N VAL A 35 12.15 -10.75 -0.65
CA VAL A 35 12.57 -11.94 0.09
C VAL A 35 13.68 -12.65 -0.70
N GLN A 36 14.71 -13.10 0.01
CA GLN A 36 15.85 -13.81 -0.58
C GLN A 36 15.55 -15.31 -0.67
N ASP A 37 16.12 -16.00 -1.66
CA ASP A 37 15.91 -17.45 -1.85
C ASP A 37 16.38 -18.29 -0.66
N SER A 38 17.35 -17.77 0.12
CA SER A 38 17.86 -18.39 1.35
C SER A 38 17.03 -18.10 2.60
N ALA A 39 15.94 -17.34 2.50
CA ALA A 39 15.14 -16.93 3.64
C ALA A 39 14.49 -18.12 4.36
N THR A 40 14.53 -18.11 5.69
CA THR A 40 13.93 -19.15 6.54
C THR A 40 13.09 -18.51 7.65
N ASP A 41 12.14 -19.28 8.20
CA ASP A 41 11.24 -18.83 9.27
C ASP A 41 10.57 -17.47 8.95
N LYS A 42 10.77 -16.44 9.78
CA LYS A 42 10.14 -15.12 9.65
C LYS A 42 10.72 -14.29 8.50
N ASP A 43 11.92 -14.59 8.05
CA ASP A 43 12.57 -13.86 6.95
C ASP A 43 11.91 -14.15 5.59
N ARG A 44 11.02 -15.15 5.55
CA ARG A 44 10.17 -15.46 4.39
C ARG A 44 9.01 -14.47 4.22
N ASN A 45 8.75 -13.61 5.21
CA ASN A 45 7.67 -12.64 5.13
C ASN A 45 8.07 -11.49 4.20
N GLY A 46 7.23 -11.19 3.22
CA GLY A 46 7.43 -10.08 2.30
C GLY A 46 7.07 -10.43 0.86
N PHE A 47 7.46 -9.54 -0.05
CA PHE A 47 7.27 -9.73 -1.48
C PHE A 47 8.37 -10.59 -2.09
N TYR A 48 7.97 -11.45 -3.02
CA TYR A 48 8.83 -12.20 -3.91
C TYR A 48 8.82 -11.56 -5.31
N LYS A 49 9.83 -11.88 -6.13
CA LYS A 49 10.01 -11.28 -7.46
C LYS A 49 8.92 -11.66 -8.46
N ASP A 50 8.17 -12.72 -8.20
CA ASP A 50 7.05 -13.19 -9.03
C ASP A 50 5.72 -12.48 -8.69
N GLY A 51 5.72 -11.55 -7.73
CA GLY A 51 4.52 -10.85 -7.25
C GLY A 51 3.89 -11.49 -6.02
N SER A 52 4.31 -12.68 -5.61
CA SER A 52 3.78 -13.33 -4.40
C SER A 52 4.11 -12.50 -3.15
N TYR A 53 3.15 -12.38 -2.23
CA TYR A 53 3.39 -11.85 -0.89
C TYR A 53 3.06 -12.92 0.15
N ILE A 54 4.07 -13.26 0.96
CA ILE A 54 3.95 -14.21 2.05
C ILE A 54 3.97 -13.45 3.37
N ASP A 55 3.12 -13.87 4.29
CA ASP A 55 3.24 -13.51 5.69
C ASP A 55 3.04 -14.74 6.56
N HIS A 56 3.29 -14.61 7.86
CA HIS A 56 3.21 -15.72 8.80
C HIS A 56 4.04 -16.93 8.33
N LYS A 57 5.25 -16.68 7.84
CA LYS A 57 6.28 -17.64 7.37
C LYS A 57 5.99 -18.27 6.02
N ASP A 58 4.76 -18.71 5.76
CA ASP A 58 4.45 -19.53 4.58
C ASP A 58 3.01 -19.37 4.06
N VAL A 59 2.26 -18.36 4.53
CA VAL A 59 0.87 -18.15 4.15
C VAL A 59 0.75 -17.06 3.07
N PRO A 60 0.09 -17.32 1.92
CA PRO A 60 -0.24 -16.30 0.93
C PRO A 60 -1.15 -15.23 1.55
N TYR A 61 -0.66 -14.00 1.66
CA TYR A 61 -1.32 -12.95 2.43
C TYR A 61 -1.36 -11.58 1.75
N THR A 62 -1.20 -11.54 0.42
CA THR A 62 -1.26 -10.29 -0.36
C THR A 62 -2.52 -9.48 -0.05
N GLY A 63 -3.67 -10.15 0.04
CA GLY A 63 -4.98 -9.53 0.24
C GLY A 63 -5.31 -9.13 1.68
N VAL A 64 -4.38 -9.27 2.64
CA VAL A 64 -4.54 -8.81 4.04
C VAL A 64 -3.30 -8.06 4.50
N TYR A 65 -2.21 -8.76 4.83
CA TYR A 65 -1.02 -8.12 5.35
C TYR A 65 -0.29 -7.32 4.26
N GLY A 66 -0.33 -7.79 3.02
CA GLY A 66 0.10 -6.98 1.87
C GLY A 66 -0.73 -5.70 1.74
N VAL A 67 -2.06 -5.78 1.88
CA VAL A 67 -2.96 -4.60 1.84
C VAL A 67 -2.63 -3.60 2.96
N VAL A 68 -2.44 -4.09 4.20
CA VAL A 68 -2.04 -3.23 5.34
C VAL A 68 -0.69 -2.56 5.08
N LEU A 69 0.28 -3.31 4.55
CA LEU A 69 1.60 -2.80 4.19
C LEU A 69 1.50 -1.69 3.13
N LEU A 70 0.77 -1.93 2.03
CA LEU A 70 0.56 -0.97 0.96
C LEU A 70 -0.16 0.29 1.47
N GLU A 71 -1.18 0.12 2.32
CA GLU A 71 -1.89 1.25 2.90
C GLU A 71 -0.95 2.13 3.73
N GLY A 72 -0.14 1.54 4.61
CA GLY A 72 0.81 2.29 5.42
C GLY A 72 1.89 2.99 4.57
N ILE A 73 2.42 2.31 3.54
CA ILE A 73 3.34 2.92 2.56
C ILE A 73 2.68 4.14 1.89
N SER A 74 1.43 4.00 1.43
CA SER A 74 0.73 5.08 0.74
C SER A 74 0.53 6.33 1.60
N GLN A 75 0.40 6.16 2.91
CA GLN A 75 0.24 7.26 3.87
C GLN A 75 1.57 7.96 4.16
N MET A 76 2.67 7.20 4.26
CA MET A 76 3.97 7.76 4.60
C MET A 76 4.70 8.38 3.42
N MET A 77 4.55 7.83 2.21
CA MET A 77 5.26 8.31 1.01
C MET A 77 5.08 9.83 0.77
N PRO A 78 3.86 10.40 0.78
CA PRO A 78 3.69 11.84 0.64
C PRO A 78 4.36 12.63 1.75
N MET A 79 4.31 12.16 3.01
CA MET A 79 4.94 12.85 4.13
C MET A 79 6.46 12.90 3.99
N ILE A 80 7.08 11.75 3.64
CA ILE A 80 8.54 11.63 3.51
C ILE A 80 9.07 12.54 2.38
N LYS A 81 8.30 12.70 1.30
CA LYS A 81 8.68 13.59 0.19
C LYS A 81 8.79 15.06 0.59
N GLU A 82 8.02 15.50 1.57
CA GLU A 82 8.07 16.88 2.10
C GLU A 82 9.21 17.08 3.11
N THR A 83 9.96 16.02 3.46
CA THR A 83 11.12 16.13 4.36
C THR A 83 12.40 16.49 3.61
N PRO A 84 13.41 17.10 4.27
CA PRO A 84 14.72 17.35 3.67
C PRO A 84 15.51 16.08 3.35
N PHE A 85 15.05 14.91 3.81
CA PHE A 85 15.65 13.61 3.55
C PHE A 85 14.92 12.83 2.45
N ASN A 86 14.12 13.50 1.64
CA ASN A 86 13.50 12.87 0.48
C ASN A 86 14.59 12.29 -0.44
N ASP A 87 14.39 11.05 -0.86
CA ASP A 87 15.17 10.47 -1.94
C ASP A 87 14.33 10.57 -3.20
N LYS A 88 14.83 11.28 -4.22
CA LYS A 88 14.10 11.44 -5.49
C LYS A 88 13.96 10.11 -6.26
N THR A 89 14.75 9.10 -5.92
CA THR A 89 14.74 7.77 -6.54
C THR A 89 13.98 6.72 -5.73
N GLN A 90 13.47 7.09 -4.54
CA GLN A 90 12.97 6.19 -3.49
C GLN A 90 12.05 5.09 -4.01
N ASN A 91 12.64 3.93 -4.31
CA ASN A 91 12.04 2.61 -4.53
C ASN A 91 10.72 2.55 -5.32
N ASN A 92 10.47 3.55 -6.17
CA ASN A 92 9.24 3.64 -6.95
C ASN A 92 9.13 2.45 -7.91
N THR A 93 10.26 1.95 -8.44
CA THR A 93 10.28 0.75 -9.28
C THR A 93 9.80 -0.47 -8.52
N THR A 94 10.34 -0.75 -7.33
CA THR A 94 9.93 -1.90 -6.50
C THR A 94 8.46 -1.82 -6.12
N LEU A 95 7.99 -0.65 -5.67
CA LEU A 95 6.59 -0.47 -5.29
C LEU A 95 5.65 -0.62 -6.51
N LYS A 96 6.04 -0.12 -7.68
CA LYS A 96 5.29 -0.33 -8.93
C LYS A 96 5.19 -1.81 -9.26
N SER A 97 6.28 -2.56 -9.18
CA SER A 97 6.26 -4.01 -9.38
C SER A 97 5.34 -4.72 -8.39
N TRP A 98 5.37 -4.37 -7.10
CA TRP A 98 4.43 -4.97 -6.13
C TRP A 98 2.97 -4.69 -6.48
N ILE A 99 2.67 -3.48 -6.93
CA ILE A 99 1.32 -3.09 -7.36
C ILE A 99 0.92 -3.86 -8.61
N ASP A 100 1.75 -3.82 -9.65
CA ASP A 100 1.45 -4.36 -10.97
C ASP A 100 1.43 -5.89 -11.00
N ASP A 101 2.35 -6.53 -10.27
CA ASP A 101 2.53 -7.98 -10.29
C ASP A 101 1.89 -8.67 -9.08
N GLY A 102 1.79 -7.99 -7.93
CA GLY A 102 1.27 -8.58 -6.69
C GLY A 102 -0.19 -8.24 -6.40
N PHE A 103 -0.60 -6.97 -6.50
CA PHE A 103 -1.95 -6.56 -6.08
C PHE A 103 -2.96 -6.59 -7.22
N LEU A 104 -2.67 -5.94 -8.35
CA LEU A 104 -3.63 -5.76 -9.44
C LEU A 104 -4.12 -7.08 -10.05
N PRO A 105 -3.28 -8.13 -10.23
CA PRO A 105 -3.74 -9.41 -10.77
C PRO A 105 -4.74 -10.15 -9.85
N LEU A 106 -4.73 -9.82 -8.56
CA LEU A 106 -5.63 -10.40 -7.56
C LEU A 106 -6.93 -9.61 -7.38
N ILE A 107 -7.15 -8.54 -8.16
CA ILE A 107 -8.37 -7.74 -8.11
C ILE A 107 -9.20 -7.99 -9.36
N TYR A 108 -10.40 -8.54 -9.18
CA TYR A 108 -11.35 -8.82 -10.25
C TYR A 108 -12.71 -8.23 -9.92
N LYS A 109 -13.27 -7.42 -10.82
CA LYS A 109 -14.58 -6.76 -10.65
C LYS A 109 -14.76 -6.03 -9.31
N GLY A 110 -13.71 -5.37 -8.82
CA GLY A 110 -13.75 -4.63 -7.55
C GLY A 110 -13.53 -5.50 -6.32
N GLU A 111 -13.27 -6.80 -6.47
CA GLU A 111 -13.02 -7.74 -5.37
C GLU A 111 -11.58 -8.22 -5.34
N MET A 112 -10.98 -8.27 -4.14
CA MET A 112 -9.71 -8.96 -3.90
C MET A 112 -9.98 -10.47 -3.77
N MET A 113 -9.27 -11.30 -4.55
CA MET A 113 -9.45 -12.75 -4.55
C MET A 113 -9.20 -13.36 -3.15
N ASP A 114 -10.18 -14.10 -2.63
CA ASP A 114 -10.18 -14.71 -1.29
C ASP A 114 -9.00 -15.67 -1.04
N LEU A 115 -8.46 -16.28 -2.09
CA LEU A 115 -7.26 -17.13 -2.02
C LEU A 115 -6.04 -16.42 -1.43
N SER A 116 -6.02 -15.08 -1.48
CA SER A 116 -4.92 -14.25 -0.96
C SER A 116 -5.22 -13.64 0.42
N ARG A 117 -6.41 -13.93 0.98
CA ARG A 117 -6.90 -13.27 2.20
C ARG A 117 -6.80 -14.11 3.47
N GLY A 118 -6.29 -15.34 3.36
CA GLY A 118 -6.07 -16.26 4.49
C GLY A 118 -7.25 -16.28 5.47
N ARG A 119 -7.00 -16.03 6.76
CA ARG A 119 -8.05 -16.08 7.79
C ARG A 119 -9.07 -14.94 7.73
N ALA A 120 -8.81 -13.86 6.97
CA ALA A 120 -9.70 -12.71 6.91
C ALA A 120 -11.02 -13.00 6.19
N ILE A 121 -11.10 -14.10 5.41
CA ILE A 121 -12.36 -14.55 4.79
C ILE A 121 -13.49 -14.80 5.80
N ARG A 122 -13.16 -14.99 7.08
CA ARG A 122 -14.14 -15.21 8.15
C ARG A 122 -14.60 -13.92 8.85
N ARG A 123 -14.01 -12.77 8.51
CA ARG A 123 -14.34 -11.48 9.13
C ARG A 123 -15.45 -10.83 8.32
N GLU A 124 -16.63 -10.69 8.93
CA GLU A 124 -17.80 -10.08 8.30
C GLU A 124 -17.53 -8.63 7.83
N ASN A 125 -16.72 -7.89 8.59
CA ASN A 125 -16.37 -6.51 8.30
C ASN A 125 -15.16 -6.34 7.35
N GLU A 126 -14.55 -7.43 6.90
CA GLU A 126 -13.41 -7.40 5.98
C GLU A 126 -13.71 -8.31 4.78
N THR A 127 -14.53 -7.79 3.87
CA THR A 127 -14.94 -8.46 2.63
C THR A 127 -13.87 -8.33 1.54
N SER A 128 -13.97 -9.17 0.50
CA SER A 128 -13.16 -9.07 -0.73
C SER A 128 -13.20 -7.66 -1.34
N HIS A 129 -14.39 -7.05 -1.40
CA HIS A 129 -14.57 -5.67 -1.86
C HIS A 129 -13.86 -4.65 -0.96
N SER A 130 -13.96 -4.76 0.37
CA SER A 130 -13.31 -3.81 1.28
C SER A 130 -11.78 -3.83 1.18
N ALA A 131 -11.19 -5.01 0.95
CA ALA A 131 -9.75 -5.17 0.72
C ALA A 131 -9.32 -4.50 -0.59
N SER A 132 -10.06 -4.74 -1.68
CA SER A 132 -9.85 -4.08 -2.97
C SER A 132 -9.99 -2.56 -2.88
N ALA A 133 -11.05 -2.06 -2.22
CA ALA A 133 -11.26 -0.64 -1.98
C ALA A 133 -10.09 0.00 -1.22
N THR A 134 -9.50 -0.72 -0.27
CA THR A 134 -8.29 -0.27 0.46
C THR A 134 -7.07 -0.17 -0.46
N VAL A 135 -6.89 -1.10 -1.40
CA VAL A 135 -5.87 -0.99 -2.46
C VAL A 135 -6.14 0.24 -3.32
N MET A 136 -7.37 0.44 -3.81
CA MET A 136 -7.72 1.59 -4.66
C MET A 136 -7.47 2.93 -3.97
N LYS A 137 -7.86 3.06 -2.70
CA LYS A 137 -7.58 4.22 -1.86
C LYS A 137 -6.07 4.48 -1.72
N SER A 138 -5.28 3.42 -1.60
CA SER A 138 -3.82 3.49 -1.49
C SER A 138 -3.18 3.94 -2.81
N LEU A 139 -3.65 3.43 -3.95
CA LEU A 139 -3.21 3.87 -5.28
C LEU A 139 -3.54 5.34 -5.54
N LEU A 140 -4.75 5.79 -5.16
CA LEU A 140 -5.16 7.18 -5.30
C LEU A 140 -4.23 8.11 -4.49
N ARG A 141 -3.91 7.74 -3.25
CA ARG A 141 -2.98 8.49 -2.40
C ARG A 141 -1.55 8.51 -2.96
N LEU A 142 -1.07 7.35 -3.41
CA LEU A 142 0.26 7.23 -4.03
C LEU A 142 0.37 8.04 -5.33
N SER A 143 -0.73 8.20 -6.08
CA SER A 143 -0.69 8.89 -7.37
C SER A 143 -0.10 10.30 -7.28
N ASP A 144 -0.31 11.02 -6.17
CA ASP A 144 0.25 12.36 -5.98
C ASP A 144 1.75 12.36 -5.68
N ALA A 145 2.27 11.24 -5.18
CA ALA A 145 3.67 11.02 -4.88
C ALA A 145 4.41 10.27 -6.00
N MET A 146 3.85 10.14 -7.20
CA MET A 146 4.46 9.42 -8.31
C MET A 146 4.68 10.33 -9.53
N ASP A 147 5.52 9.89 -10.47
CA ASP A 147 5.69 10.55 -11.77
C ASP A 147 4.35 10.61 -12.55
N ASP A 148 4.25 11.54 -13.50
CA ASP A 148 2.99 11.84 -14.17
C ASP A 148 2.39 10.64 -14.91
N SER A 149 3.24 9.78 -15.49
CA SER A 149 2.80 8.55 -16.17
C SER A 149 2.15 7.58 -15.17
N THR A 150 2.83 7.32 -14.05
CA THR A 150 2.34 6.43 -12.99
C THR A 150 1.10 7.01 -12.30
N LYS A 151 1.09 8.33 -12.06
CA LYS A 151 -0.07 9.06 -11.54
C LYS A 151 -1.29 8.86 -12.43
N ALA A 152 -1.15 9.07 -13.74
CA ALA A 152 -2.25 8.89 -14.70
C ALA A 152 -2.74 7.43 -14.74
N LYS A 153 -1.83 6.45 -14.74
CA LYS A 153 -2.15 5.02 -14.68
C LYS A 153 -2.98 4.68 -13.44
N TYR A 154 -2.51 5.06 -12.25
CA TYR A 154 -3.20 4.74 -10.99
C TYR A 154 -4.57 5.42 -10.91
N LYS A 155 -4.67 6.69 -11.31
CA LYS A 155 -5.97 7.39 -11.39
C LYS A 155 -6.94 6.68 -12.33
N LYS A 156 -6.48 6.22 -13.50
CA LYS A 156 -7.32 5.45 -14.44
C LYS A 156 -7.80 4.12 -13.84
N ILE A 157 -6.91 3.38 -13.16
CA ILE A 157 -7.26 2.11 -12.50
C ILE A 157 -8.33 2.35 -11.43
N VAL A 158 -8.10 3.30 -10.52
CA VAL A 158 -9.04 3.64 -9.44
C VAL A 158 -10.39 4.06 -10.02
N LYS A 159 -10.39 4.95 -11.01
CA LYS A 159 -11.63 5.40 -11.68
C LYS A 159 -12.39 4.25 -12.33
N THR A 160 -11.68 3.32 -12.94
CA THR A 160 -12.29 2.15 -13.58
C THR A 160 -12.89 1.21 -12.54
N SER A 161 -12.15 0.89 -11.47
CA SER A 161 -12.62 0.03 -10.38
C SER A 161 -13.93 0.56 -9.79
N VAL A 162 -13.94 1.84 -9.36
CA VAL A 162 -15.12 2.49 -8.75
C VAL A 162 -16.32 2.52 -9.70
N LYS A 163 -16.11 2.78 -11.00
CA LYS A 163 -17.22 2.83 -11.97
C LYS A 163 -17.75 1.45 -12.35
N SER A 164 -16.91 0.41 -12.27
CA SER A 164 -17.27 -0.94 -12.69
C SER A 164 -17.92 -1.78 -11.59
N ASP A 165 -17.72 -1.43 -10.33
CA ASP A 165 -18.25 -2.13 -9.16
C ASP A 165 -19.57 -1.50 -8.70
N SER A 166 -20.68 -1.94 -9.29
CA SER A 166 -22.01 -1.49 -8.89
C SER A 166 -22.55 -2.20 -7.64
N SER A 167 -21.87 -3.25 -7.19
CA SER A 167 -22.25 -4.09 -6.05
C SER A 167 -21.77 -3.54 -4.71
N TYR A 168 -20.74 -2.69 -4.71
CA TYR A 168 -20.14 -2.18 -3.50
C TYR A 168 -19.87 -0.66 -3.58
N GLY A 169 -20.39 0.07 -2.59
CA GLY A 169 -20.18 1.51 -2.46
C GLY A 169 -18.76 1.84 -2.02
N GLN A 170 -17.76 1.73 -2.91
CA GLN A 170 -16.35 2.00 -2.56
C GLN A 170 -16.17 3.41 -1.98
N ASN A 171 -16.94 4.40 -2.46
CA ASN A 171 -16.90 5.77 -1.96
C ASN A 171 -17.40 5.91 -0.52
N ASP A 172 -18.27 5.02 -0.06
CA ASP A 172 -18.85 5.05 1.29
C ASP A 172 -17.84 4.58 2.35
N THR A 173 -16.77 3.93 1.93
CA THR A 173 -15.69 3.42 2.80
C THR A 173 -14.59 4.45 3.09
N LEU A 174 -14.66 5.63 2.46
CA LEU A 174 -13.64 6.66 2.59
C LEU A 174 -13.75 7.37 3.95
N SER A 175 -12.79 7.12 4.83
CA SER A 175 -12.80 7.61 6.23
C SER A 175 -12.09 8.95 6.47
N SER A 176 -11.72 9.71 5.42
CA SER A 176 -11.08 11.02 5.58
C SER A 176 -11.49 12.02 4.51
N TYR A 177 -11.58 13.31 4.88
CA TYR A 177 -11.91 14.38 3.93
C TYR A 177 -10.93 14.47 2.76
N SER A 178 -9.64 14.22 3.01
CA SER A 178 -8.63 14.19 1.95
C SER A 178 -8.93 13.09 0.93
N ALA A 179 -9.28 11.88 1.37
CA ALA A 179 -9.63 10.78 0.48
C ALA A 179 -10.93 11.07 -0.29
N ILE A 180 -11.96 11.60 0.38
CA ILE A 180 -13.24 11.99 -0.25
C ILE A 180 -13.01 13.06 -1.33
N SER A 181 -12.23 14.10 -1.01
CA SER A 181 -11.92 15.19 -1.94
C SER A 181 -11.17 14.68 -3.17
N LYS A 182 -10.14 13.83 -2.98
CA LYS A 182 -9.39 13.23 -4.09
C LYS A 182 -10.27 12.35 -4.97
N MET A 183 -11.15 11.56 -4.38
CA MET A 183 -12.05 10.69 -5.13
C MET A 183 -13.08 11.51 -5.92
N LYS A 184 -13.66 12.55 -5.33
CA LYS A 184 -14.56 13.48 -6.03
C LYS A 184 -13.90 14.13 -7.24
N SER A 185 -12.66 14.62 -7.08
CA SER A 185 -11.90 15.23 -8.18
C SER A 185 -11.47 14.25 -9.27
N LEU A 186 -11.51 12.94 -9.00
CA LEU A 186 -11.17 11.89 -9.97
C LEU A 186 -12.35 11.52 -10.89
N MET A 187 -13.59 11.62 -10.38
CA MET A 187 -14.80 11.18 -11.09
C MET A 187 -15.18 12.10 -12.24
#